data_AF-A0A077YXY1-F1
#
_entry.id   AF-A0A077YXY1-F1
#
_cell.length_a   1.000
_cell.length_b   1.000
_cell.length_c   1.000
_cell.angle_alpha   90.00
_cell.angle_beta   90.00
_cell.angle_gamma   90.00
#
_symmetry.space_group_name_H-M   'P 1'
#
loop_
_entity.id
_entity.type
_entity.pdbx_description
1 polymer ?
#
loop_
_entity_poly.entity_id
_entity_poly.type
_entity_poly.pdbx_seq_one_letter_code
_entity_poly.pdbx_strand_id
1 'polypeptide(L)' 'MAVGNCPIYKNEALHAVMDRICDECHNMFRHADPNLRAKCRYAKCFDNDLFTTCLAIFFPAMELVPPVKRTVRLSS' A
#
# COMPACT_ATOMS: atom_id res chain seq x y z
N MET A 1 5.73 7.38 17.37
CA MET A 1 4.32 7.01 17.11
C MET A 1 4.27 5.50 17.02
N ALA A 2 3.43 4.85 17.83
CA ALA A 2 3.44 3.40 18.01
C ALA A 2 3.02 2.68 16.72
N VAL A 3 3.77 1.64 16.33
CA VAL A 3 3.41 0.65 15.29
C VAL A 3 1.98 0.11 15.52
N GLY A 4 1.50 0.12 16.77
CA GLY A 4 0.24 -0.49 17.18
C GLY A 4 -1.07 0.22 16.81
N ASN A 5 -1.07 1.45 16.27
CA ASN A 5 -2.33 2.13 15.91
C ASN A 5 -2.52 2.37 14.41
N CYS A 6 -1.88 1.57 13.56
CA CYS A 6 -2.06 1.68 12.12
C CYS A 6 -3.37 1.01 11.67
N PRO A 7 -4.35 1.76 11.11
CA PRO A 7 -5.65 1.20 10.72
C PRO A 7 -5.55 0.11 9.64
N ILE A 8 -4.49 0.14 8.82
CA ILE A 8 -4.22 -0.87 7.80
C ILE A 8 -4.14 -2.27 8.43
N TYR A 9 -3.55 -2.43 9.62
CA TYR A 9 -3.46 -3.72 10.30
C TYR A 9 -4.81 -4.26 10.79
N LYS A 10 -5.86 -3.43 10.87
CA LYS A 10 -7.21 -3.89 11.22
C LYS A 10 -7.92 -4.60 10.07
N ASN A 11 -7.38 -4.48 8.85
CA ASN A 11 -7.89 -5.16 7.66
C ASN A 11 -6.77 -6.02 7.08
N GLU A 12 -6.82 -7.33 7.33
CA GLU A 12 -5.75 -8.24 6.91
C GLU A 12 -5.52 -8.27 5.40
N ALA A 13 -6.59 -8.18 4.61
CA ALA A 13 -6.47 -8.16 3.15
C ALA A 13 -5.77 -6.88 2.67
N LEU A 14 -6.14 -5.72 3.24
CA LEU A 14 -5.47 -4.45 2.92
C LEU A 14 -4.01 -4.47 3.37
N HIS A 15 -3.75 -4.95 4.59
CA HIS A 15 -2.39 -5.10 5.12
C HIS A 15 -1.53 -5.98 4.21
N ALA A 16 -2.02 -7.15 3.80
CA ALA A 16 -1.27 -8.04 2.91
C ALA A 16 -0.96 -7.40 1.55
N VAL A 17 -1.87 -6.58 1.01
CA VAL A 17 -1.61 -5.82 -0.22
C VAL A 17 -0.54 -4.75 0.02
N MET A 18 -0.66 -3.96 1.08
CA MET A 18 0.33 -2.92 1.42
C MET A 18 1.71 -3.53 1.66
N ASP A 19 1.79 -4.70 2.28
CA ASP A 19 3.04 -5.39 2.57
C ASP A 19 3.75 -5.86 1.29
N ARG A 20 2.99 -6.46 0.36
CA ARG A 20 3.51 -6.85 -0.96
C ARG A 20 4.00 -5.64 -1.75
N ILE A 21 3.23 -4.55 -1.76
CA ILE A 21 3.65 -3.32 -2.43
C ILE A 21 4.92 -2.76 -1.79
N CYS A 22 5.06 -2.81 -0.46
CA CYS A 22 6.28 -2.37 0.23
C CYS A 22 7.51 -3.17 -0.19
N ASP A 23 7.38 -4.48 -0.40
CA ASP A 23 8.47 -5.33 -0.90
C ASP A 23 8.86 -4.96 -2.35
N GLU A 24 7.88 -4.73 -3.23
CA GLU A 24 8.14 -4.30 -4.60
C GLU A 24 8.79 -2.91 -4.64
N CYS A 25 8.28 -1.97 -3.84
CA CYS A 25 8.86 -0.64 -3.70
C CYS A 25 10.30 -0.70 -3.19
N HIS A 26 10.59 -1.56 -2.22
CA HIS A 26 11.95 -1.77 -1.77
C HIS A 26 12.83 -2.26 -2.92
N ASN A 27 12.38 -3.21 -3.74
CA ASN A 27 13.16 -3.68 -4.87
C ASN A 27 13.42 -2.57 -5.91
N MET A 28 12.41 -1.77 -6.23
CA MET A 28 12.51 -0.66 -7.19
C MET A 28 13.44 0.45 -6.71
N PHE A 29 13.36 0.81 -5.43
CA PHE A 29 14.06 1.96 -4.85
C PHE A 29 15.22 1.59 -3.92
N ARG A 30 15.68 0.33 -3.92
CA ARG A 30 16.74 -0.17 -3.02
C ARG A 30 18.02 0.66 -3.04
N HIS A 31 18.34 1.27 -4.18
CA HIS A 31 19.54 2.10 -4.33
C HIS A 31 19.38 3.49 -3.71
N ALA A 32 18.15 4.02 -3.67
CA ALA A 32 17.83 5.30 -3.03
C ALA A 32 17.61 5.11 -1.52
N ASP A 33 16.93 4.04 -1.12
CA ASP A 33 16.68 3.71 0.28
C ASP A 33 16.73 2.18 0.51
N PRO A 34 17.89 1.64 0.90
CA PRO A 34 18.05 0.21 1.18
C PRO A 34 17.14 -0.29 2.33
N ASN A 35 16.67 0.61 3.19
CA ASN A 35 15.83 0.25 4.33
C ASN A 35 14.34 0.53 4.10
N LEU A 36 13.93 0.81 2.85
CA LEU A 36 12.55 1.17 2.52
C LEU A 36 11.54 0.14 3.03
N ARG A 37 11.83 -1.16 2.89
CA ARG A 37 10.94 -2.23 3.37
C ARG A 37 10.61 -2.11 4.87
N ALA A 38 11.65 -1.90 5.68
CA ALA A 38 11.47 -1.72 7.11
C ALA A 38 10.75 -0.40 7.41
N LYS A 39 11.03 0.65 6.64
CA LYS A 39 10.38 1.94 6.79
C LYS A 39 8.88 1.87 6.49
N CYS A 40 8.41 1.24 5.40
CA CYS A 40 6.96 1.20 5.18
C CYS A 40 6.22 0.39 6.25
N ARG A 41 6.79 -0.70 6.77
CA ARG A 41 6.16 -1.52 7.82
C ARG A 41 6.17 -0.85 9.20
N TYR A 42 7.29 -0.25 9.60
CA TYR A 42 7.45 0.24 10.97
C TYR A 42 7.31 1.75 11.13
N ALA A 43 7.46 2.51 10.06
CA ALA A 43 7.31 3.96 10.10
C ALA A 43 5.87 4.36 9.77
N LYS A 44 5.23 5.03 10.74
CA LYS A 44 4.04 5.86 10.52
C LYS A 44 2.90 5.21 9.70
N CYS A 45 2.69 3.90 9.79
CA CYS A 45 1.58 3.24 9.08
C CYS A 45 1.65 3.39 7.55
N PHE A 46 2.76 2.99 6.94
CA PHE A 46 3.00 3.14 5.50
C PHE A 46 3.03 4.60 5.00
N ASP A 47 3.12 5.59 5.90
CA ASP A 47 3.27 7.01 5.56
C ASP A 47 4.76 7.38 5.45
N ASN A 48 5.28 7.25 4.22
CA ASN A 48 6.65 7.58 3.87
C ASN A 48 6.68 8.12 2.44
N ASP A 49 7.30 9.29 2.21
CA ASP A 49 7.26 9.98 0.91
C ASP A 49 7.70 9.10 -0.27
N LEU A 50 8.76 8.30 -0.08
CA LEU A 50 9.27 7.41 -1.13
C LEU A 50 8.33 6.23 -1.37
N PHE A 51 7.75 5.68 -0.30
CA PHE A 51 6.73 4.64 -0.43
C PHE A 51 5.45 5.17 -1.09
N THR A 52 4.96 6.36 -0.71
CA THR A 52 3.77 6.99 -1.31
C THR A 52 3.99 7.29 -2.79
N THR A 53 5.20 7.73 -3.16
CA THR A 53 5.61 7.92 -4.56
C THR A 53 5.59 6.59 -5.32
N CYS A 54 6.11 5.53 -4.71
CA CYS A 54 6.05 4.20 -5.30
C CYS A 54 4.61 3.66 -5.42
N LEU A 55 3.78 3.90 -4.40
CA LEU A 55 2.38 3.47 -4.36
C LEU A 55 1.61 4.06 -5.55
N ALA A 56 1.88 5.32 -5.92
CA ALA A 56 1.28 5.97 -7.09
C ALA A 56 1.59 5.29 -8.42
N ILE A 57 2.64 4.46 -8.50
CA ILE A 57 2.95 3.66 -9.70
C ILE A 57 1.92 2.54 -9.89
N PHE A 58 1.49 1.91 -8.80
CA PHE A 58 0.50 0.83 -8.81
C PHE A 58 -0.94 1.34 -8.93
N PHE A 59 -1.17 2.58 -8.50
CA PHE A 59 -2.46 3.27 -8.59
C PHE A 59 -2.31 4.47 -9.54
N PRO A 60 -2.21 4.25 -10.87
CA PRO A 60 -2.24 5.36 -11.82
C PRO A 60 -3.50 6.17 -11.50
N ALA A 61 -3.32 7.48 -11.31
CA ALA A 61 -4.34 8.42 -10.85
C ALA A 61 -5.72 7.97 -11.30
N MET A 62 -6.56 7.62 -10.33
CA MET A 62 -7.92 7.11 -10.50
C MET A 62 -8.86 8.20 -11.03
N GLU A 63 -8.38 9.05 -11.93
CA GLU A 63 -8.94 10.37 -12.22
C GLU A 63 -9.86 10.39 -13.44
N LEU A 64 -10.25 9.24 -14.02
CA LEU A 64 -11.22 9.27 -15.15
C LEU A 64 -12.27 8.16 -15.20
N VAL A 65 -12.27 7.15 -14.32
CA VAL A 65 -13.27 6.08 -14.42
C VAL A 65 -14.20 6.11 -13.20
N PRO A 66 -15.48 6.52 -13.35
CA PRO A 66 -16.46 6.43 -12.27
C PRO A 66 -16.56 4.99 -11.75
N PRO A 67 -16.89 4.82 -10.46
CA PRO A 67 -16.70 3.57 -9.73
C PRO A 67 -17.35 2.40 -10.45
N VAL A 68 -16.56 1.34 -10.70
CA VAL A 68 -17.08 0.04 -11.12
C VAL A 68 -18.01 -0.46 -10.02
N LYS A 69 -19.32 -0.42 -10.29
CA LYS A 69 -20.32 -1.11 -9.48
C LYS A 69 -20.05 -2.61 -9.60
N ARG A 70 -19.29 -3.19 -8.66
CA ARG A 70 -19.19 -4.63 -8.52
C ARG A 70 -20.50 -5.16 -7.95
N THR A 71 -21.48 -5.38 -8.82
CA THR A 71 -22.68 -6.17 -8.48
C THR A 71 -22.29 -7.64 -8.50
N VAL A 72 -22.02 -8.22 -7.32
CA VAL A 72 -21.99 -9.67 -7.15
C VAL A 72 -23.43 -10.15 -7.35
N ARG A 73 -23.71 -10.80 -8.49
CA ARG A 73 -24.97 -11.53 -8.64
C ARG A 73 -24.87 -12.78 -7.77
N LEU A 74 -25.64 -12.81 -6.70
CA LEU A 74 -25.88 -14.01 -5.91
C LEU A 74 -26.77 -14.92 -6.79
N SER A 75 -26.14 -15.85 -7.51
CA SER A 75 -26.89 -16.93 -8.17
C SER A 75 -27.28 -17.92 -7.09
N SER A 76 -28.58 -17.93 -6.76
CA SER A 76 -29.27 -19.06 -6.10
C SER A 76 -29.17 -20.32 -6.96
#